data_AF-A0A7X3ZMX9-F1
#
_entry.id   AF-A0A7X3ZMX9-F1
#
_cell.length_a   1.000
_cell.length_b   1.000
_cell.length_c   1.000
_cell.angle_alpha   90.00
_cell.angle_beta   90.00
_cell.angle_gamma   90.00
#
_symmetry.space_group_name_H-M   'P 1'
#
loop_
_entity.id
_entity.type
_entity.pdbx_description
1 polymer ?
#
loop_
_entity_poly.entity_id
_entity_poly.type
_entity_poly.pdbx_seq_one_letter_code
_entity_poly.pdbx_strand_id
1 'polypeptide(L)'
;MKPWHDKANAEFDTLVDSQNILGNLFNLKAIPYGIMIDETGRLVKSPFSINVAKKETLIMLEKWLEDPTYNATLLNSIKPISKSQNPKVIEANARFQLGLTLLEVGKKTEAMAEWRKALALDPKNWIIHKQIWAVEHPDKFYDGNVDYGWQKAQLEAEKR
;
A
#
# COMPACT_ATOMS: atom_id res chain seq x y z
N MET A 1 -13.01 14.02 8.69
CA MET A 1 -12.11 14.85 7.85
C MET A 1 -10.67 14.45 8.19
N LYS A 2 -9.80 14.26 7.19
CA LYS A 2 -8.49 13.64 7.41
C LYS A 2 -7.47 14.73 7.76
N PRO A 3 -6.93 14.77 8.99
CA PRO A 3 -6.11 15.89 9.48
C PRO A 3 -4.87 16.16 8.60
N TRP A 4 -4.37 15.16 7.88
CA TRP A 4 -3.20 15.26 7.01
C TRP A 4 -3.51 15.88 5.64
N HIS A 5 -4.71 15.64 5.09
CA HIS A 5 -5.12 16.22 3.81
C HIS A 5 -5.43 17.70 3.96
N ASP A 6 -6.12 18.04 5.04
CA ASP A 6 -6.46 19.43 5.37
C ASP A 6 -5.17 20.25 5.60
N LYS A 7 -4.19 19.68 6.33
CA LYS A 7 -2.86 20.30 6.51
C LYS A 7 -2.07 20.45 5.20
N ALA A 8 -2.25 19.54 4.25
CA ALA A 8 -1.55 19.56 2.97
C ALA A 8 -2.23 20.46 1.92
N ASN A 9 -3.40 21.01 2.22
CA ASN A 9 -4.24 21.73 1.25
C ASN A 9 -4.42 20.96 -0.07
N ALA A 10 -4.70 19.65 0.03
CA ALA A 10 -4.85 18.79 -1.13
C ALA A 10 -6.14 19.14 -1.89
N GLU A 11 -6.00 19.50 -3.18
CA GLU A 11 -7.13 19.85 -4.06
C GLU A 11 -7.67 18.67 -4.88
N PHE A 12 -6.99 17.52 -4.82
CA PHE A 12 -7.37 16.32 -5.56
C PHE A 12 -8.27 15.39 -4.75
N ASP A 13 -9.14 14.67 -5.46
CA ASP A 13 -10.02 13.67 -4.86
C ASP A 13 -9.22 12.60 -4.10
N THR A 14 -9.65 12.33 -2.87
CA THR A 14 -8.98 11.37 -2.01
C THR A 14 -9.96 10.34 -1.46
N LEU A 15 -9.72 9.08 -1.78
CA LEU A 15 -10.44 7.93 -1.23
C LEU A 15 -9.60 7.21 -0.15
N VAL A 16 -10.25 6.53 0.81
CA VAL A 16 -9.58 5.62 1.75
C VAL A 16 -9.88 4.19 1.33
N ASP A 17 -8.85 3.40 1.11
CA ASP A 17 -8.99 1.95 0.99
C ASP A 17 -8.93 1.30 2.38
N SER A 18 -9.99 1.48 3.18
CA SER A 18 -10.00 1.06 4.60
C SER A 18 -9.88 -0.45 4.78
N GLN A 19 -10.33 -1.21 3.78
CA GLN A 19 -10.26 -2.66 3.77
C GLN A 19 -9.09 -3.22 2.95
N ASN A 20 -8.17 -2.37 2.47
CA ASN A 20 -7.02 -2.77 1.66
C ASN A 20 -7.41 -3.64 0.43
N ILE A 21 -8.54 -3.32 -0.19
CA ILE A 21 -9.08 -4.00 -1.38
C ILE A 21 -8.11 -3.84 -2.55
N LEU A 22 -7.59 -2.62 -2.79
CA LEU A 22 -6.61 -2.35 -3.85
C LEU A 22 -5.28 -3.04 -3.53
N GLY A 23 -4.85 -2.98 -2.27
CA GLY A 23 -3.63 -3.67 -1.84
C GLY A 23 -3.70 -5.18 -2.11
N ASN A 24 -4.84 -5.82 -1.85
CA ASN A 24 -5.04 -7.24 -2.15
C ASN A 24 -5.17 -7.51 -3.66
N LEU A 25 -5.95 -6.71 -4.39
CA LEU A 25 -6.16 -6.88 -5.83
C LEU A 25 -4.85 -6.89 -6.61
N PHE A 26 -3.95 -5.98 -6.26
CA PHE A 26 -2.65 -5.81 -6.91
C PHE A 26 -1.50 -6.51 -6.17
N ASN A 27 -1.78 -7.23 -5.09
CA ASN A 27 -0.78 -7.87 -4.24
C ASN A 27 0.34 -6.91 -3.79
N LEU A 28 -0.03 -5.68 -3.43
CA LEU A 28 0.88 -4.65 -2.95
C LEU A 28 1.44 -5.05 -1.59
N LYS A 29 2.74 -4.82 -1.40
CA LYS A 29 3.46 -5.20 -0.17
C LYS A 29 4.00 -4.01 0.59
N ALA A 30 3.95 -2.81 0.03
CA ALA A 30 4.44 -1.58 0.64
C ALA A 30 3.63 -0.39 0.11
N ILE A 31 4.01 0.82 0.51
CA ILE A 31 3.54 2.08 -0.07
C ILE A 31 4.72 3.06 -0.09
N PRO A 32 4.75 4.06 -0.99
CA PRO A 32 3.73 4.42 -1.99
C PRO A 32 3.82 3.64 -3.32
N TYR A 33 2.68 3.53 -4.01
CA TYR A 33 2.57 3.02 -5.38
C TYR A 33 1.84 4.04 -6.26
N GLY A 34 2.23 4.12 -7.53
CA GLY A 34 1.51 4.84 -8.59
C GLY A 34 0.75 3.86 -9.48
N ILE A 35 -0.41 4.28 -9.98
CA ILE A 35 -1.25 3.56 -10.95
C ILE A 35 -1.65 4.58 -12.02
N MET A 36 -1.59 4.22 -13.30
CA MET A 36 -1.98 5.13 -14.39
C MET A 36 -3.15 4.56 -15.16
N ILE A 37 -4.22 5.34 -15.26
CA ILE A 37 -5.48 5.02 -15.93
C ILE A 37 -5.75 6.13 -16.95
N ASP A 38 -6.07 5.78 -18.19
CA ASP A 38 -6.39 6.75 -19.24
C ASP A 38 -7.84 7.28 -19.15
N GLU A 39 -8.19 8.22 -20.02
CA GLU A 39 -9.51 8.88 -20.05
C GLU A 39 -10.66 7.91 -20.39
N THR A 40 -10.35 6.74 -20.93
CA THR A 40 -11.33 5.67 -21.22
C THR A 40 -11.48 4.68 -20.08
N GLY A 41 -10.78 4.91 -18.96
CA GLY A 41 -10.80 4.05 -17.78
C GLY A 41 -9.92 2.81 -17.90
N ARG A 42 -9.01 2.74 -18.88
CA ARG A 42 -8.11 1.60 -19.05
C ARG A 42 -6.87 1.79 -18.19
N LEU A 43 -6.48 0.73 -17.48
CA LEU A 43 -5.18 0.68 -16.83
C LEU A 43 -4.08 0.67 -17.90
N VAL A 44 -3.31 1.75 -18.01
CA VAL A 44 -2.21 1.86 -18.96
C VAL A 44 -0.86 1.51 -18.32
N LYS A 45 -0.75 1.60 -16.98
CA LYS A 45 0.44 1.15 -16.25
C LYS A 45 0.06 0.47 -14.94
N SER A 46 0.46 -0.80 -14.78
CA SER A 46 0.32 -1.57 -13.53
C SER A 46 1.00 -0.87 -12.36
N PRO A 47 0.58 -1.14 -11.11
CA PRO A 47 1.16 -0.50 -9.94
C PRO A 47 2.69 -0.54 -9.94
N PHE A 48 3.30 0.62 -9.78
CA PHE A 48 4.76 0.78 -9.79
C PHE A 48 5.18 1.60 -8.58
N SER A 49 6.38 1.30 -8.06
CA SER A 49 6.94 2.11 -6.98
C SER A 49 7.14 3.53 -7.49
N ILE A 50 6.54 4.50 -6.80
CA ILE A 50 6.57 5.90 -7.20
C ILE A 50 7.29 6.73 -6.14
N ASN A 51 8.07 7.70 -6.58
CA ASN A 51 8.56 8.76 -5.72
C ASN A 51 8.41 10.07 -6.50
N VAL A 52 7.39 10.84 -6.13
CA VAL A 52 7.02 12.09 -6.81
C VAL A 52 8.10 13.18 -6.70
N ALA A 53 9.06 13.04 -5.79
CA ALA A 53 10.20 13.95 -5.70
C ALA A 53 11.31 13.64 -6.73
N LYS A 54 11.25 12.50 -7.42
CA LYS A 54 12.25 12.12 -8.43
C LYS A 54 11.93 12.73 -9.79
N LYS A 55 12.95 13.35 -10.42
CA LYS A 55 12.84 13.96 -11.75
C LYS A 55 12.35 12.99 -12.81
N GLU A 56 12.79 11.73 -12.75
CA GLU A 56 12.40 10.70 -13.72
C GLU A 56 10.90 10.38 -13.63
N THR A 57 10.31 10.51 -12.44
CA THR A 57 8.87 10.32 -12.25
C THR A 57 8.10 11.47 -12.89
N LEU A 58 8.54 12.70 -12.68
CA LEU A 58 7.92 13.89 -13.28
C LEU A 58 7.98 13.85 -14.81
N ILE A 59 9.16 13.57 -15.38
CA ILE A 59 9.34 13.46 -16.84
C ILE A 59 8.41 12.41 -17.45
N MET A 60 8.23 11.27 -16.78
CA MET A 60 7.32 10.22 -17.25
C MET A 60 5.85 10.64 -17.22
N LEU A 61 5.44 11.37 -16.17
CA LEU A 61 4.07 11.89 -16.05
C LEU A 61 3.80 13.02 -17.04
N GLU A 62 4.74 13.96 -17.22
CA GLU A 62 4.65 15.03 -18.22
C GLU A 62 4.52 14.46 -19.63
N LYS A 63 5.38 13.49 -19.98
CA LYS A 63 5.27 12.78 -21.26
C LYS A 63 3.92 12.10 -21.44
N TRP A 64 3.34 11.53 -20.37
CA TRP A 64 2.03 10.90 -20.44
C TRP A 64 0.89 11.89 -20.72
N LEU A 65 1.00 13.11 -20.21
CA LEU A 65 0.03 14.18 -20.46
C LEU A 65 0.18 14.81 -21.85
N GLU A 66 1.41 14.95 -22.34
CA GLU A 66 1.72 15.71 -23.55
C GLU A 66 1.70 14.88 -24.84
N ASP A 67 2.00 13.58 -24.76
CA ASP A 67 2.11 12.69 -25.92
C ASP A 67 0.95 11.67 -25.96
N PRO A 68 -0.08 11.89 -26.80
CA PRO A 68 -1.22 10.98 -26.94
C PRO A 68 -0.81 9.55 -27.37
N THR A 69 0.36 9.38 -27.97
CA THR A 69 0.86 8.08 -28.41
C THR A 69 1.56 7.31 -27.30
N TYR A 70 1.89 7.96 -26.17
CA TYR A 70 2.61 7.33 -25.07
C TYR A 70 1.80 6.20 -24.42
N ASN A 71 0.47 6.29 -24.43
CA ASN A 71 -0.41 5.20 -23.99
C ASN A 71 -0.13 3.88 -24.72
N ALA A 72 0.16 3.90 -26.02
CA ALA A 72 0.53 2.69 -26.76
C ALA A 72 1.84 2.08 -26.23
N THR A 73 2.82 2.92 -25.90
CA THR A 73 4.08 2.48 -25.29
C THR A 73 3.83 1.85 -23.91
N LEU A 74 3.01 2.49 -23.08
CA LEU A 74 2.68 1.99 -21.74
C LEU A 74 1.93 0.66 -21.81
N LEU A 75 0.92 0.57 -22.67
CA LEU A 75 0.13 -0.65 -22.90
C LEU A 75 0.99 -1.81 -23.41
N ASN A 76 1.97 -1.57 -24.28
CA ASN A 76 2.91 -2.61 -24.73
C ASN A 76 3.80 -3.13 -23.59
N SER A 77 4.07 -2.31 -22.57
CA SER A 77 4.89 -2.66 -21.41
C SER A 77 4.09 -3.20 -20.22
N ILE A 78 2.76 -3.16 -20.29
CA ILE A 78 1.91 -3.49 -19.15
C ILE A 78 1.96 -5.00 -18.88
N LYS A 79 2.17 -5.34 -17.61
CA LYS A 79 2.06 -6.73 -17.17
C LYS A 79 0.62 -6.99 -16.72
N PRO A 80 -0.01 -8.10 -17.14
CA PRO A 80 -1.32 -8.48 -16.65
C PRO A 80 -1.33 -8.48 -15.12
N ILE A 81 -2.35 -7.86 -14.53
CA ILE A 81 -2.58 -8.01 -13.09
C ILE A 81 -2.99 -9.47 -12.89
N SER A 82 -2.18 -10.22 -12.17
CA SER A 82 -2.55 -11.56 -11.74
C SER A 82 -2.50 -11.63 -10.23
N LYS A 83 -3.54 -12.24 -9.64
CA LYS A 83 -3.48 -12.62 -8.23
C LYS A 83 -2.32 -13.59 -8.04
N SER A 84 -1.62 -13.43 -6.91
CA SER A 84 -0.58 -14.36 -6.53
C SER A 84 -1.12 -15.79 -6.56
N GLN A 85 -0.41 -16.69 -7.24
CA GLN A 85 -0.71 -18.12 -7.23
C GLN A 85 -0.02 -18.86 -6.08
N ASN A 86 0.83 -18.16 -5.31
CA ASN A 86 1.49 -18.73 -4.14
C ASN A 86 0.47 -18.92 -3.01
N PRO A 87 0.20 -20.17 -2.56
CA PRO A 87 -0.78 -20.44 -1.51
C PRO A 87 -0.50 -19.69 -0.20
N LYS A 88 0.78 -19.52 0.17
CA LYS A 88 1.15 -18.76 1.38
C LYS A 88 0.74 -17.30 1.30
N VAL A 89 0.90 -16.68 0.13
CA VAL A 89 0.51 -15.29 -0.09
C VAL A 89 -1.01 -15.14 -0.10
N ILE A 90 -1.72 -16.11 -0.70
CA ILE A 90 -3.20 -16.13 -0.70
C ILE A 90 -3.70 -16.23 0.75
N GLU A 91 -3.15 -17.16 1.53
CA GLU A 91 -3.52 -17.34 2.94
C GLU A 91 -3.15 -16.12 3.78
N ALA A 92 -1.96 -15.53 3.58
CA ALA A 92 -1.55 -14.31 4.25
C ALA A 92 -2.54 -13.17 3.99
N ASN A 93 -2.94 -12.95 2.74
CA ASN A 93 -3.92 -11.93 2.39
C ASN A 93 -5.30 -12.22 3.02
N ALA A 94 -5.75 -13.48 3.04
CA ALA A 94 -7.02 -13.87 3.67
C ALA A 94 -7.01 -13.63 5.18
N ARG A 95 -5.94 -13.99 5.88
CA ARG A 95 -5.76 -13.73 7.32
C ARG A 95 -5.67 -12.24 7.62
N PHE A 96 -5.01 -11.47 6.76
CA PHE A 96 -4.97 -10.02 6.89
C PHE A 96 -6.36 -9.38 6.80
N GLN A 97 -7.16 -9.81 5.81
CA GLN A 97 -8.56 -9.38 5.67
C GLN A 97 -9.42 -9.76 6.87
N LEU A 98 -9.29 -11.01 7.37
CA LEU A 98 -9.98 -11.44 8.58
C LEU A 98 -9.62 -10.55 9.78
N GLY A 99 -8.33 -10.22 9.95
CA GLY A 99 -7.91 -9.34 11.02
C GLY A 99 -8.45 -7.92 10.89
N LEU A 100 -8.59 -7.37 9.67
CA LEU A 100 -9.26 -6.08 9.45
C LEU A 100 -10.72 -6.14 9.92
N THR A 101 -11.47 -7.16 9.51
CA THR A 101 -12.87 -7.35 9.93
C THR A 101 -12.99 -7.56 11.45
N LEU A 102 -12.08 -8.32 12.06
CA LEU A 102 -12.04 -8.51 13.51
C LEU A 102 -11.79 -7.20 14.26
N LEU A 103 -10.89 -6.35 13.74
CA LEU A 103 -10.61 -5.05 14.32
C LEU A 103 -11.82 -4.11 14.21
N GLU A 104 -12.52 -4.11 13.07
CA GLU A 104 -13.77 -3.35 12.86
C GLU A 104 -14.85 -3.71 13.89
N VAL A 105 -14.94 -4.98 14.32
CA VAL A 105 -15.89 -5.43 15.35
C VAL A 105 -15.31 -5.39 16.78
N GLY A 106 -14.18 -4.72 17.00
CA GLY A 106 -13.57 -4.52 18.32
C GLY A 106 -12.75 -5.68 18.87
N LYS A 107 -12.58 -6.77 18.10
CA LYS A 107 -11.81 -7.97 18.47
C LYS A 107 -10.31 -7.79 18.18
N LYS A 108 -9.70 -6.80 18.83
CA LYS A 108 -8.30 -6.39 18.61
C LYS A 108 -7.32 -7.54 18.85
N THR A 109 -7.51 -8.34 19.90
CA THR A 109 -6.59 -9.44 20.24
C THR A 109 -6.58 -10.52 19.16
N GLU A 110 -7.76 -10.91 18.67
CA GLU A 110 -7.92 -11.89 17.60
C GLU A 110 -7.39 -11.36 16.27
N ALA A 111 -7.64 -10.08 15.97
CA ALA A 111 -7.11 -9.42 14.78
C ALA A 111 -5.57 -9.49 14.74
N MET A 112 -4.92 -9.15 15.86
CA MET A 112 -3.46 -9.19 15.97
C MET A 112 -2.92 -10.62 15.86
N ALA A 113 -3.64 -11.62 16.38
CA ALA A 113 -3.26 -13.02 16.22
C ALA A 113 -3.26 -13.44 14.74
N GLU A 114 -4.28 -13.06 13.99
CA GLU A 114 -4.36 -13.35 12.55
C GLU A 114 -3.33 -12.59 11.72
N TRP A 115 -3.08 -11.31 12.04
CA TRP A 115 -2.05 -10.52 11.36
C TRP A 115 -0.63 -11.05 11.60
N ARG A 116 -0.31 -11.53 12.80
CA ARG A 116 1.00 -12.17 13.06
C ARG A 116 1.17 -13.46 12.26
N LYS A 117 0.12 -14.28 12.13
CA LYS A 117 0.13 -15.46 11.25
C LYS A 117 0.30 -15.06 9.77
N ALA A 118 -0.41 -14.01 9.34
CA ALA A 118 -0.29 -13.49 7.99
C ALA A 118 1.14 -13.01 7.67
N LEU A 119 1.76 -12.29 8.61
CA LEU A 119 3.14 -11.82 8.48
C LEU A 119 4.14 -12.99 8.46
N ALA A 120 3.92 -14.05 9.25
CA ALA A 120 4.77 -15.23 9.19
C ALA A 120 4.73 -15.94 7.83
N LEU A 121 3.59 -15.91 7.15
CA LEU A 121 3.41 -16.48 5.80
C LEU A 121 3.98 -15.59 4.69
N ASP A 122 3.93 -14.26 4.87
CA ASP A 122 4.47 -13.27 3.95
C ASP A 122 5.30 -12.19 4.67
N PRO A 123 6.53 -12.52 5.11
CA PRO A 123 7.34 -11.63 5.96
C PRO A 123 7.78 -10.34 5.27
N LYS A 124 7.66 -10.25 3.95
CA LYS A 124 8.03 -9.07 3.16
C LYS A 124 6.85 -8.11 2.95
N ASN A 125 5.69 -8.41 3.54
CA ASN A 125 4.51 -7.56 3.46
C ASN A 125 4.55 -6.44 4.51
N TRP A 126 5.15 -5.32 4.13
CA TRP A 126 5.23 -4.11 4.95
C TRP A 126 3.89 -3.49 5.27
N ILE A 127 2.83 -3.76 4.50
CA ILE A 127 1.49 -3.30 4.85
C ILE A 127 1.06 -4.00 6.16
N ILE A 128 1.11 -5.33 6.21
CA ILE A 128 0.74 -6.09 7.41
C ILE A 128 1.64 -5.70 8.59
N HIS A 129 2.95 -5.64 8.35
CA HIS A 129 3.95 -5.29 9.36
C HIS A 129 3.64 -3.93 10.01
N LYS A 130 3.38 -2.90 9.21
CA LYS A 130 3.05 -1.56 9.71
C LYS A 130 1.68 -1.46 10.35
N GLN A 131 0.70 -2.28 9.96
CA GLN A 131 -0.61 -2.31 10.62
C GLN A 131 -0.50 -2.87 12.05
N ILE A 132 0.30 -3.93 12.24
CA ILE A 132 0.63 -4.46 13.58
C ILE A 132 1.24 -3.35 14.44
N TRP A 133 2.28 -2.70 13.92
CA TRP A 133 2.96 -1.61 14.62
C TRP A 133 2.04 -0.42 14.94
N ALA A 134 1.16 -0.01 14.02
CA ALA A 134 0.23 1.09 14.26
C ALA A 134 -0.79 0.76 15.37
N VAL A 135 -1.18 -0.50 15.49
CA VAL A 135 -2.11 -0.97 16.53
C VAL A 135 -1.42 -1.12 17.90
N GLU A 136 -0.14 -1.49 17.93
CA GLU A 136 0.65 -1.64 19.16
C GLU A 136 1.23 -0.31 19.67
N HIS A 137 1.59 0.58 18.75
CA HIS A 137 2.31 1.84 19.01
C HIS A 137 1.63 3.01 18.27
N PRO A 138 0.38 3.35 18.60
CA PRO A 138 -0.37 4.40 17.90
C PRO A 138 0.34 5.77 17.97
N ASP A 139 1.07 6.04 19.05
CA ASP A 139 1.86 7.26 19.24
C ASP A 139 2.93 7.44 18.15
N LYS A 140 3.48 6.32 17.63
CA LYS A 140 4.51 6.34 16.59
C LYS A 140 3.97 6.58 15.18
N PHE A 141 2.65 6.49 15.00
CA PHE A 141 2.01 6.58 13.68
C PHE A 141 1.08 7.77 13.54
N TYR A 142 0.47 8.24 14.63
CA TYR A 142 -0.60 9.25 14.56
C TYR A 142 -0.24 10.60 15.18
N ASP A 143 0.82 10.69 15.99
CA ASP A 143 1.17 11.93 16.72
C ASP A 143 2.12 12.86 15.95
N GLY A 144 2.51 12.52 14.71
CA GLY A 144 3.41 13.38 13.92
C GLY A 144 3.98 12.76 12.65
N ASN A 145 5.21 13.17 12.32
CA ASN A 145 5.95 12.66 11.17
C ASN A 145 6.34 11.20 11.37
N VAL A 146 6.58 10.49 10.26
CA VAL A 146 7.03 9.09 10.29
C VAL A 146 8.36 8.97 11.04
N ASP A 147 8.36 8.22 12.15
CA ASP A 147 9.56 7.93 12.94
C ASP A 147 10.36 6.77 12.34
N TYR A 148 11.20 7.08 11.35
CA TYR A 148 12.07 6.09 10.70
C TYR A 148 13.14 5.52 11.65
N GLY A 149 13.56 6.29 12.67
CA GLY A 149 14.53 5.82 13.66
C GLY A 149 13.95 4.71 14.53
N TRP A 150 12.72 4.92 15.00
CA TRP A 150 11.96 3.92 15.75
C TRP A 150 11.68 2.67 14.90
N GLN A 151 11.23 2.82 13.65
CA GLN A 151 11.00 1.68 12.76
C GLN A 151 12.27 0.84 12.57
N LYS A 152 13.43 1.48 12.41
CA LYS A 152 14.72 0.78 12.31
C LYS A 152 15.06 0.04 13.59
N ALA A 153 14.90 0.67 14.76
CA ALA A 153 15.16 0.03 16.05
C ALA A 153 14.27 -1.20 16.28
N GLN A 154 12.98 -1.10 15.92
CA GLN A 154 12.02 -2.19 16.04
C GLN A 154 12.40 -3.39 15.17
N LEU A 155 12.85 -3.15 13.92
CA LEU A 155 13.35 -4.21 13.04
C LEU A 155 14.58 -4.91 13.58
N GLU A 156 15.49 -4.18 14.24
CA GLU A 156 16.66 -4.80 14.88
C GLU A 156 16.28 -5.62 16.11
N ALA A 157 15.23 -5.22 16.83
CA ALA A 157 14.70 -5.99 17.96
C ALA A 157 14.02 -7.29 17.50
N GLU A 158 13.26 -7.25 16.39
CA GLU A 158 12.58 -8.42 15.82
C GLU A 158 13.53 -9.46 15.20
N LYS A 159 14.78 -9.08 14.90
CA LYS A 159 15.83 -9.99 14.39
C LYS A 159 16.53 -10.79 15.49
N ARG A 160 16.36 -10.40 16.77
CA ARG A 160 16.99 -11.04 17.93
C ARG A 160 16.13 -12.15 18.49
#